data_AF-A0A7C6THE0-F1
#
_entry.id   AF-A0A7C6THE0-F1
#
_cell.length_a   1.000
_cell.length_b   1.000
_cell.length_c   1.000
_cell.angle_alpha   90.00
_cell.angle_beta   90.00
_cell.angle_gamma   90.00
#
_symmetry.space_group_name_H-M   'P 1'
#
loop_
_entity.id
_entity.type
_entity.pdbx_description
1 polymer ?
#
loop_
_entity_poly.entity_id
_entity_poly.type
_entity_poly.pdbx_seq_one_letter_code
_entity_poly.pdbx_strand_id
1 'polypeptide(L)'
;MDRQTPEEYRISCDALGIAGCTRTFCGKTAGDVVDEIRDHLRAEHSINLPDKETILRSDEDPDIVELGRRIVGRGYSEDAIMVMRRLRELLGVRDPGADERQR
;
A
#
# COMPACT_ATOMS: atom_id res chain seq x y z
N MET A 1 31.30 12.61 -4.34
CA MET A 1 30.62 12.19 -5.57
C MET A 1 29.56 11.24 -5.08
N ASP A 2 28.38 11.75 -4.75
CA ASP A 2 27.35 10.95 -4.10
C ASP A 2 26.04 11.28 -4.81
N ARG A 3 25.89 10.68 -6.00
CA ARG A 3 24.63 10.67 -6.71
C ARG A 3 23.71 9.76 -5.90
N GLN A 4 22.92 10.35 -5.00
CA GLN A 4 21.74 9.68 -4.47
C GLN A 4 20.81 9.42 -5.66
N THR A 5 20.95 8.25 -6.29
CA THR A 5 19.92 7.71 -7.17
C THR A 5 18.63 7.68 -6.36
N PRO A 6 17.49 8.16 -6.89
CA PRO A 6 16.24 8.17 -6.15
C PRO A 6 15.99 6.75 -5.65
N GLU A 7 15.80 6.61 -4.33
CA GLU A 7 15.63 5.33 -3.66
C GLU A 7 14.52 4.56 -4.38
N GLU A 8 14.90 3.54 -5.16
CA GLU A 8 13.95 2.72 -5.89
C GLU A 8 13.05 2.04 -4.85
N TYR A 9 11.75 2.28 -4.92
CA TYR A 9 10.79 1.65 -4.02
C TYR A 9 10.78 0.16 -4.33
N ARG A 10 11.05 -0.67 -3.32
CA ARG A 10 11.08 -2.13 -3.46
C ARG A 10 10.16 -2.77 -2.43
N ILE A 11 9.12 -3.44 -2.90
CA ILE A 11 8.12 -4.10 -2.07
C ILE A 11 7.88 -5.52 -2.57
N SER A 12 7.86 -6.50 -1.67
CA SER A 12 7.52 -7.89 -1.99
C SER A 12 6.11 -8.25 -1.54
N CYS A 13 5.47 -9.18 -2.25
CA CYS A 13 4.17 -9.74 -1.86
C CYS A 13 4.21 -10.37 -0.45
N ASP A 14 5.33 -11.00 -0.10
CA ASP A 14 5.58 -11.50 1.26
C ASP A 14 5.52 -10.37 2.30
N ALA A 15 6.16 -9.22 2.03
CA ALA A 15 6.12 -8.07 2.93
C ALA A 15 4.72 -7.46 3.06
N LEU A 16 3.85 -7.67 2.06
CA LEU A 16 2.43 -7.30 2.05
C LEU A 16 1.54 -8.29 2.79
N GLY A 17 2.06 -9.45 3.21
CA GLY A 17 1.32 -10.49 3.92
C GLY A 17 0.63 -11.51 3.01
N ILE A 18 1.00 -11.58 1.73
CA ILE A 18 0.36 -12.44 0.74
C ILE A 18 1.03 -13.81 0.76
N ALA A 19 0.37 -14.76 1.43
CA ALA A 19 0.88 -16.11 1.56
C ALA A 19 1.06 -16.80 0.20
N GLY A 20 2.24 -17.38 -0.02
CA GLY A 20 2.54 -18.12 -1.24
C GLY A 20 2.97 -17.28 -2.44
N CYS A 21 3.17 -15.96 -2.27
CA CYS A 21 3.68 -15.11 -3.34
C CYS A 21 4.98 -14.39 -2.93
N THR A 22 6.08 -14.70 -3.61
CA THR A 22 7.41 -14.10 -3.38
C THR A 22 7.76 -13.04 -4.43
N ARG A 23 6.78 -12.59 -5.22
CA ARG A 23 7.02 -11.59 -6.25
C ARG A 23 7.46 -10.28 -5.61
N THR A 24 8.41 -9.63 -6.27
CA THR A 24 8.97 -8.34 -5.83
C THR A 24 8.73 -7.30 -6.91
N PHE A 25 8.27 -6.14 -6.49
CA PHE A 25 8.00 -4.97 -7.33
C PHE A 25 9.03 -3.90 -7.03
N CYS A 26 9.55 -3.32 -8.11
CA CYS A 26 10.52 -2.24 -8.05
C CYS A 26 9.99 -1.09 -8.91
N GLY A 27 10.03 0.13 -8.39
CA GLY A 27 9.54 1.30 -9.11
C GLY A 27 10.29 2.57 -8.72
N LYS A 28 10.31 3.53 -9.65
CA LYS A 28 10.94 4.85 -9.42
C LYS A 28 10.14 5.72 -8.47
N THR A 29 8.84 5.45 -8.34
CA THR A 29 7.92 6.18 -7.48
C THR A 29 7.05 5.21 -6.69
N ALA A 30 6.54 5.66 -5.53
CA ALA A 30 5.55 4.91 -4.78
C ALA A 30 4.32 4.56 -5.64
N GLY A 31 3.91 5.49 -6.51
CA GLY A 31 2.80 5.28 -7.44
C GLY A 31 3.03 4.17 -8.45
N ASP A 32 4.23 4.06 -9.03
CA ASP A 32 4.63 2.96 -9.91
C ASP A 32 4.47 1.62 -9.21
N VAL A 33 5.04 1.50 -8.00
CA VAL A 33 5.02 0.25 -7.24
C VAL A 33 3.59 -0.16 -6.86
N VAL A 34 2.75 0.80 -6.48
CA VAL A 34 1.34 0.53 -6.14
C VAL A 34 0.57 0.05 -7.37
N ASP A 35 0.81 0.64 -8.54
CA ASP A 35 0.16 0.23 -9.80
C ASP A 35 0.52 -1.22 -10.17
N GLU A 36 1.82 -1.54 -10.12
CA GLU A 36 2.34 -2.88 -10.42
C GLU A 36 1.83 -3.94 -9.44
N ILE A 37 1.81 -3.63 -8.14
CA ILE A 37 1.24 -4.51 -7.12
C ILE A 37 -0.23 -4.74 -7.41
N ARG A 38 -1.00 -3.66 -7.62
CA ARG A 38 -2.44 -3.75 -7.89
C ARG A 38 -2.74 -4.62 -9.10
N ASP A 39 -2.03 -4.43 -10.21
CA ASP A 39 -2.26 -5.21 -11.43
C ASP A 39 -1.98 -6.70 -11.20
N HIS A 40 -0.85 -7.01 -10.54
CA HIS A 40 -0.49 -8.38 -10.20
C HIS A 40 -1.50 -9.04 -9.25
N LEU A 41 -1.92 -8.33 -8.20
CA LEU A 41 -2.86 -8.87 -7.22
C LEU A 41 -4.25 -9.08 -7.79
N ARG A 42 -4.68 -8.19 -8.69
CA ARG A 42 -5.93 -8.36 -9.42
C ARG A 42 -5.87 -9.56 -10.36
N ALA A 43 -4.76 -9.75 -11.07
CA ALA A 43 -4.61 -10.82 -12.05
C ALA A 43 -4.42 -12.19 -11.39
N GLU A 44 -3.52 -12.30 -10.41
CA GLU A 44 -3.05 -13.59 -9.88
C GLU A 44 -3.78 -14.01 -8.60
N HIS A 45 -4.21 -13.05 -7.79
CA HIS A 45 -4.83 -13.30 -6.48
C HIS A 45 -6.31 -12.91 -6.42
N SER A 46 -6.87 -12.35 -7.50
CA SER A 46 -8.24 -11.79 -7.52
C SER A 46 -8.49 -10.75 -6.42
N ILE A 47 -7.42 -10.13 -5.89
CA ILE A 47 -7.50 -9.06 -4.89
C ILE A 47 -7.55 -7.76 -5.65
N ASN A 48 -8.70 -7.08 -5.60
CA ASN A 48 -8.82 -5.76 -6.18
C ASN A 48 -8.30 -4.73 -5.17
N LEU A 49 -7.34 -3.89 -5.56
CA LEU A 49 -6.90 -2.75 -4.76
C LEU A 49 -7.47 -1.44 -5.33
N PRO A 50 -7.72 -0.43 -4.48
CA PRO A 50 -8.05 0.90 -4.97
C PRO A 50 -6.86 1.54 -5.72
N ASP A 51 -7.13 2.59 -6.49
CA ASP A 51 -6.09 3.28 -7.25
C ASP A 51 -5.01 3.90 -6.35
N LYS A 52 -3.80 4.08 -6.91
CA LYS A 52 -2.64 4.64 -6.20
C LYS A 52 -2.93 5.99 -5.53
N GLU A 53 -3.77 6.83 -6.13
CA GLU A 53 -4.18 8.10 -5.51
C GLU A 53 -4.93 7.87 -4.20
N THR A 54 -5.80 6.86 -4.12
CA THR A 54 -6.53 6.52 -2.88
C THR A 54 -5.60 5.89 -1.83
N ILE A 55 -4.63 5.07 -2.27
CA ILE A 55 -3.67 4.41 -1.39
C ILE A 55 -2.68 5.42 -0.80
N LEU A 56 -2.20 6.36 -1.62
CA LEU A 56 -1.19 7.35 -1.24
C LEU A 56 -1.79 8.62 -0.59
N ARG A 57 -3.12 8.80 -0.57
CA ARG A 57 -3.76 9.96 0.05
C ARG A 57 -3.60 9.90 1.57
N SER A 58 -2.70 10.72 2.09
CA SER A 58 -2.45 10.89 3.53
C SER A 58 -3.38 11.91 4.21
N ASP A 59 -4.08 12.75 3.45
CA ASP A 59 -4.49 14.08 3.95
C ASP A 59 -5.91 14.17 4.57
N GLU A 60 -6.82 13.20 4.34
CA GLU A 60 -8.26 13.46 4.64
C GLU A 60 -9.01 12.40 5.45
N ASP A 61 -8.41 11.25 5.75
CA ASP A 61 -9.05 10.22 6.57
C ASP A 61 -8.01 9.71 7.58
N PRO A 62 -8.00 10.23 8.83
CA PRO A 62 -7.01 9.86 9.84
C PRO A 62 -7.21 8.44 10.38
N ASP A 63 -8.24 7.73 9.94
CA ASP A 63 -8.59 6.43 10.47
C ASP A 63 -8.64 5.37 9.37
N ILE A 64 -7.64 4.48 9.38
CA ILE A 64 -7.58 3.30 8.50
C ILE A 64 -8.84 2.43 8.64
N VAL A 65 -9.56 2.50 9.77
CA VAL A 65 -10.82 1.78 10.00
C VAL A 65 -11.98 2.44 9.26
N GLU A 66 -12.06 3.77 9.23
CA GLU A 66 -13.05 4.52 8.42
C GLU A 66 -12.82 4.27 6.93
N LEU A 67 -11.56 4.33 6.49
CA LEU A 67 -11.19 4.02 5.11
C LEU A 67 -11.49 2.55 4.78
N GLY A 68 -11.15 1.63 5.67
CA GLY A 68 -11.48 0.22 5.57
C GLY A 68 -12.99 0.00 5.44
N ARG A 69 -13.82 0.66 6.26
CA ARG A 69 -15.29 0.61 6.15
C ARG A 69 -15.80 1.15 4.82
N ARG A 70 -15.24 2.26 4.33
CA ARG A 70 -15.61 2.85 3.02
C ARG A 70 -15.23 1.91 1.87
N ILE A 71 -14.13 1.19 2.00
CA ILE A 71 -13.61 0.22 1.03
C ILE A 71 -14.42 -1.09 1.07
N VAL A 72 -14.71 -1.66 2.25
CA VAL A 72 -15.65 -2.79 2.39
C VAL A 72 -17.01 -2.44 1.79
N GLY A 73 -17.52 -1.24 2.08
CA GLY A 73 -18.80 -0.75 1.54
C GLY A 73 -18.82 -0.60 0.01
N ARG A 74 -17.64 -0.55 -0.64
CA ARG A 74 -17.48 -0.53 -2.10
C ARG A 74 -17.25 -1.92 -2.71
N GLY A 75 -17.30 -2.98 -1.90
CA GLY A 75 -17.15 -4.37 -2.35
C GLY A 75 -15.71 -4.87 -2.44
N TYR A 76 -14.77 -4.22 -1.77
CA TYR A 76 -13.40 -4.71 -1.66
C TYR A 76 -13.28 -5.76 -0.55
N SER A 77 -12.45 -6.79 -0.80
CA SER A 77 -12.22 -7.88 0.14
C SER A 77 -11.42 -7.44 1.37
N GLU A 78 -11.56 -8.17 2.47
CA GLU A 78 -10.76 -7.93 3.70
C GLU A 78 -9.25 -8.02 3.42
N ASP A 79 -8.84 -8.92 2.52
CA ASP A 79 -7.46 -9.07 2.08
C ASP A 79 -6.91 -7.78 1.42
N ALA A 80 -7.73 -7.13 0.58
CA ALA A 80 -7.37 -5.86 -0.05
C ALA A 80 -7.08 -4.76 0.99
N ILE A 81 -7.80 -4.77 2.10
CA ILE A 81 -7.62 -3.80 3.20
C ILE A 81 -6.31 -4.07 3.94
N MET A 82 -6.03 -5.34 4.21
CA MET A 82 -4.78 -5.77 4.87
C MET A 82 -3.57 -5.41 4.02
N VAL A 83 -3.62 -5.74 2.73
CA VAL A 83 -2.57 -5.39 1.76
C VAL A 83 -2.41 -3.87 1.65
N MET A 84 -3.51 -3.12 1.53
CA MET A 84 -3.47 -1.66 1.44
C MET A 84 -2.84 -1.03 2.68
N ARG A 85 -3.24 -1.47 3.88
CA ARG A 85 -2.65 -1.00 5.14
C ARG A 85 -1.16 -1.26 5.14
N ARG A 86 -0.73 -2.48 4.79
CA ARG A 86 0.67 -2.85 4.79
C ARG A 86 1.48 -2.09 3.75
N LEU A 87 0.91 -1.87 2.57
CA LEU A 87 1.49 -1.08 1.50
C LEU A 87 1.72 0.36 1.93
N ARG A 88 0.76 1.00 2.62
CA ARG A 88 0.91 2.35 3.16
C ARG A 88 2.01 2.43 4.22
N GLU A 89 2.06 1.45 5.13
CA GLU A 89 3.14 1.35 6.13
C GLU A 89 4.52 1.26 5.47
N LEU A 90 4.68 0.39 4.47
CA LEU A 90 5.95 0.20 3.76
C LEU A 90 6.37 1.41 2.94
N LEU A 91 5.41 2.15 2.38
CA LEU A 91 5.66 3.37 1.62
C LEU A 91 5.89 4.60 2.51
N GLY A 92 5.79 4.46 3.84
CA GLY A 92 5.95 5.58 4.77
C GLY A 92 4.86 6.65 4.63
N VAL A 93 3.71 6.29 4.05
CA VAL A 93 2.52 7.15 3.97
C VAL A 93 1.99 7.25 5.39
N ARG A 94 2.51 8.23 6.14
CA ARG A 94 2.26 8.38 7.58
C ARG A 94 0.77 8.40 7.85
N ASP A 95 0.36 7.42 8.65
CA ASP A 95 -0.85 7.46 9.45
C ASP A 95 -0.70 8.63 10.43
N PRO A 96 -1.57 9.66 10.40
CA PRO A 96 -1.47 10.76 11.36
C PRO A 96 -1.66 10.30 12.81
N GLY A 97 -2.07 9.05 13.07
CA GLY A 97 -2.21 8.47 14.42
C GLY A 97 -0.94 7.89 15.04
N ALA A 98 0.18 7.81 14.32
CA ALA A 98 1.42 7.18 14.84
C ALA A 98 2.44 8.17 15.45
N ASP A 99 2.27 9.49 15.26
CA ASP A 99 3.22 10.51 15.75
C ASP A 99 2.90 10.99 17.19
N GLU A 100 1.77 10.58 17.79
CA GLU A 100 1.34 11.04 19.13
C GLU A 100 1.59 10.02 20.26
N ARG A 101 2.67 9.23 20.19
CA ARG A 101 3.14 8.37 21.31
C ARG A 101 4.60 8.59 21.74
N GLN A 102 5.21 9.71 21.36
CA GLN A 102 6.52 10.12 21.88
C GLN A 102 6.57 11.64 22.16
N ARG A 103 5.80 12.10 23.15
CA ARG A 103 6.16 13.27 23.97
C ARG A 103 5.78 13.04 25.42
#